data_AF-A0A968KCK7-F1
#
_entry.id   AF-A0A968KCK7-F1
#
_cell.length_a   1.000
_cell.length_b   1.000
_cell.length_c   1.000
_cell.angle_alpha   90.00
_cell.angle_beta   90.00
_cell.angle_gamma   90.00
#
_symmetry.space_group_name_H-M   'P 1'
#
loop_
_entity.id
_entity.type
_entity.pdbx_description
1 polymer ?
#
loop_
_entity_poly.entity_id
_entity_poly.type
_entity_poly.pdbx_seq_one_letter_code
_entity_poly.pdbx_strand_id
1 'polypeptide(L)' 'MRIEKHLEWCDWSRHSTRQKARMQMGGLTGEIMVCLDGCEEASALWPFLRLGALVHAGKGATMGLGRYDLAAASLPSAA' A
#
# COMPACT_ATOMS: atom_id res chain seq x y z
N MET A 1 -6.08 -12.78 11.49
CA MET A 1 -5.52 -12.12 10.28
C MET A 1 -4.35 -12.92 9.73
N ARG A 2 -4.38 -13.29 8.43
CA ARG A 2 -3.23 -13.87 7.70
C ARG A 2 -2.81 -12.90 6.59
N ILE A 3 -1.51 -12.81 6.32
CA ILE A 3 -0.95 -11.97 5.26
C ILE A 3 -0.06 -12.83 4.35
N GLU A 4 -0.30 -12.77 3.05
CA GLU A 4 0.58 -13.27 2.01
C GLU A 4 1.14 -12.08 1.22
N LYS A 5 2.41 -12.14 0.82
CA LYS A 5 3.11 -11.00 0.22
C LYS A 5 4.00 -11.44 -0.94
N HIS A 6 3.86 -10.73 -2.05
CA HIS A 6 4.71 -10.82 -3.23
C HIS A 6 5.24 -9.42 -3.49
N LEU A 7 6.32 -9.06 -2.79
CA LEU A 7 6.86 -7.72 -2.78
C LEU A 7 8.30 -7.72 -3.26
N GLU A 8 8.64 -6.69 -4.03
CA GLU A 8 9.99 -6.41 -4.49
C GLU A 8 10.38 -5.00 -4.08
N TRP A 9 11.67 -4.80 -3.86
CA TRP A 9 12.22 -3.47 -3.66
C TRP A 9 12.49 -2.83 -5.02
N CYS A 10 11.88 -1.68 -5.28
CA CYS A 10 12.15 -0.89 -6.46
C CYS A 10 13.03 0.30 -6.06
N ASP A 11 14.27 0.31 -6.56
CA ASP A 11 15.17 1.46 -6.40
C ASP A 11 14.76 2.59 -7.35
N TRP A 12 14.23 3.65 -6.75
CA TRP A 12 13.84 4.87 -7.47
C TRP A 12 14.60 6.06 -6.93
N SER A 13 15.01 6.98 -7.79
CA SER A 13 15.66 8.22 -7.36
C SER A 13 15.22 9.42 -8.17
N ARG A 14 15.14 10.56 -7.48
CA ARG A 14 14.71 11.84 -8.05
C ARG A 14 15.77 12.91 -7.81
N HIS A 15 16.00 13.76 -8.81
CA HIS A 15 16.80 14.97 -8.59
C HIS A 15 15.95 16.06 -7.91
N SER A 16 16.44 16.59 -6.80
CA SER A 16 15.79 17.66 -6.05
C SER A 16 16.44 19.00 -6.35
N THR A 17 15.72 19.89 -7.02
CA THR A 17 16.20 21.25 -7.29
C THR A 17 16.41 22.05 -6.01
N ARG A 18 15.54 21.87 -5.01
CA ARG A 18 15.65 22.54 -3.70
C ARG A 18 16.92 22.12 -2.94
N GLN A 19 17.25 20.82 -2.96
CA GLN A 19 18.40 20.29 -2.23
C GLN A 19 19.67 20.18 -3.11
N LYS A 20 19.55 20.44 -4.41
CA LYS A 20 20.59 20.27 -5.43
C LYS A 20 21.28 18.90 -5.35
N ALA A 21 20.49 17.86 -5.09
CA ALA A 21 20.98 16.51 -4.85
C ALA A 21 20.03 15.44 -5.39
N ARG A 22 20.57 14.25 -5.68
CA ARG A 22 19.79 13.07 -6.04
C ARG A 22 19.31 12.38 -4.77
N MET A 23 18.00 12.36 -4.59
CA MET A 23 17.34 11.76 -3.44
C MET A 23 16.95 10.32 -3.75
N GLN A 24 17.27 9.41 -2.84
CA GLN A 24 16.77 8.05 -2.87
C GLN A 24 15.32 8.02 -2.41
N MET A 25 14.48 7.43 -3.25
CA MET A 25 13.03 7.35 -3.08
C MET A 25 12.53 5.94 -3.39
N GLY A 26 13.39 4.93 -3.21
CA GLY A 26 13.01 3.54 -3.35
C GLY A 26 11.94 3.12 -2.35
N GLY A 27 11.23 2.06 -2.71
CA GLY A 27 10.11 1.55 -1.92
C GLY A 27 9.67 0.17 -2.37
N LEU A 28 8.66 -0.35 -1.69
CA LEU A 28 8.09 -1.65 -2.02
C LEU A 28 7.06 -1.53 -3.14
N THR A 29 7.11 -2.47 -4.07
CA THR A 29 6.13 -2.66 -5.13
C THR A 29 5.69 -4.12 -5.14
N GLY A 30 4.45 -4.38 -5.57
CA GLY A 30 3.90 -5.73 -5.65
C GLY A 30 2.58 -5.83 -4.91
N GLU A 31 2.29 -7.03 -4.42
CA GLU A 31 0.97 -7.42 -3.95
C GLU A 31 0.99 -7.94 -2.52
N ILE A 32 -0.07 -7.62 -1.79
CA ILE A 32 -0.33 -8.15 -0.45
C ILE A 32 -1.76 -8.67 -0.44
N MET A 33 -1.92 -9.94 -0.06
CA MET A 33 -3.22 -10.54 0.20
C MET A 33 -3.43 -10.59 1.72
N VAL A 34 -4.54 -10.05 2.18
CA VAL A 34 -4.88 -10.01 3.61
C VAL A 34 -6.18 -10.78 3.82
N CYS A 35 -6.10 -11.92 4.50
CA CYS A 35 -7.28 -12.68 4.92
C CYS A 35 -7.76 -12.15 6.27
N LEU A 36 -8.99 -11.63 6.25
CA LEU A 36 -9.62 -10.90 7.34
C LEU A 36 -10.64 -11.75 8.14
N ASP A 37 -10.79 -13.03 7.79
CA ASP A 37 -11.76 -13.93 8.42
C ASP A 37 -11.62 -13.97 9.96
N GLY A 38 -12.74 -13.79 10.64
CA GLY A 38 -12.84 -13.82 12.11
C GLY A 38 -12.10 -12.70 12.85
N CYS A 39 -11.70 -11.63 12.16
CA CYS A 39 -10.93 -10.53 12.74
C CYS A 39 -11.80 -9.28 12.88
N GLU A 40 -12.19 -8.89 14.10
CA GLU A 40 -12.97 -7.66 14.31
C GLU A 40 -12.19 -6.40 13.90
N GLU A 41 -10.86 -6.45 14.02
CA GLU A 41 -9.94 -5.40 13.60
C GLU A 41 -9.93 -5.17 12.08
N ALA A 42 -10.40 -6.15 11.30
CA ALA A 42 -10.55 -6.02 9.86
C ALA A 42 -11.47 -4.85 9.49
N SER A 43 -12.60 -4.74 10.20
CA SER A 43 -13.58 -3.68 9.99
C SER A 43 -12.99 -2.31 10.33
N ALA A 44 -12.14 -2.23 11.36
CA ALA A 44 -11.46 -1.00 11.75
C ALA A 44 -10.38 -0.57 10.74
N LEU A 45 -9.72 -1.53 10.09
CA LEU A 45 -8.68 -1.27 9.09
C LEU A 45 -9.27 -0.82 7.73
N TRP A 46 -10.46 -1.29 7.38
CA TRP A 46 -11.08 -1.09 6.07
C TRP A 46 -11.20 0.39 5.63
N PRO A 47 -11.67 1.34 6.47
CA PRO A 47 -11.70 2.76 6.09
C PRO A 47 -10.34 3.32 5.70
N PHE A 48 -9.26 2.88 6.38
CA PHE A 48 -7.91 3.35 6.10
C PHE A 48 -7.34 2.75 4.81
N LEU A 49 -7.65 1.49 4.50
CA LEU A 49 -7.28 0.88 3.21
C LEU A 49 -7.99 1.57 2.04
N ARG A 50 -9.29 1.90 2.20
CA ARG A 50 -10.01 2.66 1.16
C ARG A 50 -9.46 4.07 1.02
N LEU A 51 -9.15 4.74 2.12
CA LEU A 51 -8.57 6.07 2.09
C LEU A 51 -7.22 6.05 1.38
N GLY A 52 -6.34 5.12 1.73
CA GLY A 52 -5.01 5.01 1.12
C GLY A 52 -5.05 4.67 -0.37
N ALA A 53 -6.07 3.95 -0.87
CA ALA A 53 -6.24 3.77 -2.31
C ALA A 53 -6.56 5.10 -3.05
N LEU A 54 -7.18 6.07 -2.36
CA LEU A 54 -7.48 7.40 -2.91
C LEU A 54 -6.32 8.38 -2.77
N VAL A 55 -5.65 8.38 -1.60
CA VAL A 55 -4.64 9.40 -1.24
C VAL A 55 -3.20 8.88 -1.29
N HIS A 56 -3.02 7.62 -1.66
CA HIS A 56 -1.79 6.85 -1.54
C HIS A 56 -1.40 6.61 -0.07
N ALA A 57 -0.41 5.74 0.17
CA ALA A 57 0.09 5.44 1.51
C ALA A 57 1.61 5.56 1.62
N GLY A 58 2.07 6.10 2.75
CA GLY A 58 3.49 6.21 3.08
C GLY A 58 4.15 7.52 2.64
N LYS A 59 5.49 7.53 2.72
CA LYS A 59 6.31 8.72 2.41
C LYS A 59 6.32 8.99 0.91
N GLY A 60 6.15 10.25 0.53
CA GLY A 60 6.18 10.66 -0.88
C GLY A 60 4.85 10.48 -1.60
N ALA A 61 3.74 10.24 -0.88
CA ALA A 61 2.38 10.24 -1.43
C ALA A 61 2.08 11.49 -2.27
N THR A 62 2.46 12.68 -1.76
CA THR A 62 2.32 13.96 -2.47
C THR A 62 3.22 14.10 -3.71
N MET A 63 4.15 13.17 -3.90
CA MET A 63 5.03 13.08 -5.07
C MET A 63 4.65 11.89 -5.98
N GLY A 64 3.47 11.29 -5.78
CA GLY A 64 2.95 10.20 -6.61
C GLY A 64 3.39 8.79 -6.19
N LEU A 65 4.13 8.63 -5.08
CA LEU A 65 4.52 7.31 -4.58
C LEU A 65 3.44 6.69 -3.67
N GLY A 66 3.56 5.40 -3.41
CA GLY A 66 2.68 4.69 -2.48
C GLY A 66 1.27 4.44 -3.01
N ARG A 67 1.07 4.56 -4.33
CA ARG A 67 -0.18 4.23 -4.99
C ARG A 67 -0.41 2.73 -4.90
N TYR A 68 -1.64 2.34 -4.56
CA TYR A 68 -2.11 0.98 -4.68
C TYR A 68 -3.60 1.00 -5.02
N ASP A 69 -4.08 -0.12 -5.56
CA ASP A 69 -5.49 -0.36 -5.81
C ASP A 69 -5.97 -1.53 -4.93
N LEU A 70 -7.25 -1.57 -4.62
CA LEU A 70 -7.88 -2.68 -3.91
C LEU A 70 -8.62 -3.56 -4.92
N ALA A 71 -8.17 -4.79 -5.11
CA ALA A 71 -8.96 -5.82 -5.78
C ALA A 71 -9.93 -6.44 -4.76
N ALA A 72 -11.18 -6.70 -5.15
CA ALA A 72 -12.16 -7.32 -4.27
C ALA A 72 -11.67 -8.71 -3.86
N ALA A 73 -11.26 -8.85 -2.60
CA ALA A 73 -11.11 -10.14 -1.96
C ALA A 73 -12.52 -10.71 -1.74
N SER A 74 -12.75 -11.94 -2.20
CA SER A 74 -13.99 -12.67 -1.92
C SER A 74 -14.17 -12.76 -0.41
N LEU A 75 -15.26 -12.20 0.11
CA LEU A 75 -15.72 -12.59 1.43
C LEU A 75 -16.14 -14.07 1.36
N PRO A 76 -15.84 -14.91 2.35
CA PRO A 76 -16.45 -16.23 2.43
C PRO A 76 -17.96 -16.04 2.40
N SER A 77 -18.62 -16.67 1.42
CA SER A 77 -20.08 -16.79 1.44
C SER A 77 -20.43 -17.57 2.71
N ALA A 78 -21.12 -16.92 3.65
CA ALA A 78 -21.68 -17.62 4.79
C ALA A 78 -22.61 -18.72 4.25
N ALA A 79 -22.30 -19.97 4.59
CA ALA A 79 -23.20 -21.10 4.46
C ALA A 79 -24.14 -21.15 5.66
#